data_AF-A0A2E7FN64-F1
#
_entry.id   AF-A0A2E7FN64-F1
#
_cell.length_a   1.000
_cell.length_b   1.000
_cell.length_c   1.000
_cell.angle_alpha   90.00
_cell.angle_beta   90.00
_cell.angle_gamma   90.00
#
_symmetry.space_group_name_H-M   'P 1'
#
loop_
_entity.id
_entity.type
_entity.pdbx_description
1 polymer ?
#
loop_
_entity_poly.entity_id
_entity_poly.type
_entity_poly.pdbx_seq_one_letter_code
_entity_poly.pdbx_strand_id
1 'polypeptide(L)'
;MLNFIKVVIAFLGVSSIGFLLARWADQLVQDTRTKRSFVAQSAEPVEDLSPVDEIPERPIVGQMKAIVGSFLESQGKEGGFTLGRKLSALSLDELEEFYIEALSFDLEDHRAFEAAGLALQSIASQDPRRALELLYSLTPSEKARLATALSGGWAKYDAVSAWDWIDSAWIDDSGEYIDRDLQNEMFHGTLEVVLSEQRNYQLAADLLKTVMEPGLRLELANLIAFHVVSENPAQTLNQLDFTSDDLVDSAIMDAVIDEWAQRDSRGAMTWTLENQDQVTSKGARFIAKDLILNDVYQDLERFHSNLQSPFKRDSVASESARLFARRNPDVSISWLATIESSASRYNAYYDSLYEIGHDDFDSTVRFAELAYGVASLDREEALFGALQGWSVIAPERVHSYLDSSDALSESVRLSSLVNTVY
;
A
#
# COMPACT_ATOMS: atom_id res chain seq x y z
N MET A 1 12.08 28.18 27.37
CA MET A 1 12.13 27.07 28.35
C MET A 1 10.77 26.73 28.98
N LEU A 2 9.99 27.71 29.47
CA LEU A 2 8.70 27.46 30.14
C LEU A 2 7.62 26.78 29.25
N ASN A 3 7.58 27.10 27.95
CA ASN A 3 6.60 26.53 27.02
C ASN A 3 6.94 25.07 26.64
N PHE A 4 8.22 24.70 26.62
CA PHE A 4 8.66 23.33 26.35
C PHE A 4 8.23 22.37 27.48
N ILE A 5 8.38 22.81 28.74
CA ILE A 5 7.94 22.04 29.92
C ILE A 5 6.41 21.81 29.87
N LYS A 6 5.61 22.78 29.40
CA LYS A 6 4.16 22.61 29.25
C LYS A 6 3.80 21.56 28.19
N VAL A 7 4.51 21.51 27.07
CA VAL A 7 4.29 20.51 26.00
C VAL A 7 4.64 19.11 26.50
N VAL A 8 5.76 18.95 27.20
CA VAL A 8 6.17 17.65 27.77
C VAL A 8 5.17 17.16 28.82
N ILE A 9 4.69 18.04 29.70
CA ILE A 9 3.66 17.68 30.71
C ILE A 9 2.33 17.30 30.03
N ALA A 10 1.92 18.02 28.98
CA ALA A 10 0.72 17.68 28.22
C ALA A 10 0.84 16.31 27.55
N PHE A 11 2.00 16.00 26.97
CA PHE A 11 2.25 14.72 26.29
C PHE A 11 2.24 13.54 27.28
N LEU A 12 2.84 13.72 28.46
CA LEU A 12 2.81 12.73 29.54
C LEU A 12 1.38 12.54 30.09
N GLY A 13 0.60 13.61 30.18
CA GLY A 13 -0.80 13.56 30.59
C GLY A 13 -1.68 12.77 29.61
N VAL A 14 -1.58 13.07 28.31
CA VAL A 14 -2.34 12.38 27.25
C VAL A 14 -1.95 10.90 27.17
N SER A 15 -0.65 10.59 27.26
CA SER A 15 -0.16 9.20 27.21
C SER A 15 -0.63 8.37 28.42
N SER A 16 -0.63 8.98 29.62
CA SER A 16 -1.08 8.30 30.85
C SER A 16 -2.59 8.04 30.85
N ILE A 17 -3.38 9.00 30.36
CA ILE A 17 -4.84 8.84 30.22
C ILE A 17 -5.15 7.78 29.15
N GLY A 18 -4.45 7.80 28.01
CA GLY A 18 -4.60 6.79 26.96
C GLY A 18 -4.29 5.37 27.46
N PHE A 19 -3.22 5.21 28.23
CA PHE A 19 -2.87 3.92 28.84
C PHE A 19 -3.94 3.42 29.84
N LEU A 20 -4.50 4.32 30.67
CA LEU A 20 -5.56 3.97 31.61
C LEU A 20 -6.86 3.59 30.90
N LEU A 21 -7.22 4.29 29.82
CA LEU A 21 -8.41 3.97 29.00
C LEU A 21 -8.25 2.62 28.28
N ALA A 22 -7.08 2.35 27.69
CA ALA A 22 -6.79 1.06 27.07
C ALA A 22 -6.86 -0.09 28.08
N ARG A 23 -6.33 0.10 29.29
CA ARG A 23 -6.41 -0.88 30.38
C ARG A 23 -7.85 -1.11 30.87
N TRP A 24 -8.67 -0.06 30.93
CA TRP A 24 -10.09 -0.17 31.28
C TRP A 24 -10.90 -0.91 30.21
N ALA A 25 -10.62 -0.64 28.93
CA ALA A 25 -11.23 -1.35 27.80
C ALA A 25 -10.89 -2.84 27.84
N ASP A 26 -9.63 -3.19 28.11
CA ASP A 26 -9.18 -4.59 28.23
C ASP A 26 -9.84 -5.31 29.42
N GLN A 27 -10.01 -4.63 30.56
CA GLN A 27 -10.78 -5.17 31.69
C GLN A 27 -12.27 -5.41 31.37
N LEU A 28 -12.92 -4.51 30.63
CA LEU A 28 -14.33 -4.67 30.21
C LEU A 28 -14.52 -5.86 29.25
N VAL A 29 -13.56 -6.08 28.34
CA VAL A 29 -13.55 -7.23 27.42
C VAL A 29 -13.33 -8.54 28.17
N GLN A 30 -12.48 -8.55 29.20
CA GLN A 30 -12.27 -9.74 30.02
C GLN A 30 -13.50 -10.06 30.90
N ASP A 31 -14.12 -9.07 31.55
CA ASP A 31 -15.32 -9.29 32.39
C ASP A 31 -16.54 -9.77 31.60
N THR A 32 -16.67 -9.39 30.33
CA THR A 32 -17.74 -9.88 29.44
C THR A 32 -17.50 -11.32 28.98
N ARG A 33 -16.24 -11.76 28.81
CA ARG A 33 -15.91 -13.17 28.52
C ARG A 33 -16.21 -14.09 29.70
N THR A 34 -15.86 -13.70 30.93
CA THR A 34 -16.07 -14.54 32.12
C THR A 34 -17.55 -14.72 32.49
N LYS A 35 -18.42 -13.78 32.10
CA LYS A 35 -19.87 -13.88 32.33
C LYS A 35 -20.60 -14.73 31.29
N ARG A 36 -20.04 -14.94 30.09
CA ARG A 36 -20.61 -15.86 29.09
C ARG A 36 -20.38 -17.34 29.41
N SER A 37 -19.44 -17.68 30.30
CA SER A 37 -19.19 -19.08 30.71
C SER A 37 -20.05 -19.57 31.88
N PHE A 38 -21.06 -18.81 32.33
CA PHE A 38 -21.89 -19.19 33.48
C PHE A 38 -23.39 -18.94 33.25
N VAL A 39 -23.92 -19.46 32.15
CA VAL A 39 -25.35 -19.82 32.05
C VAL A 39 -25.46 -21.22 31.43
N ALA A 40 -24.85 -22.20 32.10
CA ALA A 40 -25.37 -23.56 32.06
C ALA A 40 -26.53 -23.59 33.06
N GLN A 41 -27.74 -23.29 32.57
CA GLN A 41 -28.96 -23.52 33.32
C GLN A 41 -29.03 -25.00 33.66
N SER A 42 -29.07 -25.29 34.96
CA SER A 42 -29.47 -26.58 35.51
C SER A 42 -30.86 -26.92 34.96
N ALA A 43 -30.92 -27.78 33.96
CA ALA A 43 -32.15 -28.39 33.49
C ALA A 43 -32.69 -29.31 34.60
N GLU A 44 -33.96 -29.11 34.96
CA GLU A 44 -34.73 -30.05 35.76
C GLU A 44 -34.73 -31.44 35.11
N PRO A 45 -34.85 -32.52 35.91
CA PRO A 45 -34.91 -33.87 35.37
C PRO A 45 -36.18 -34.03 34.54
N VAL A 46 -36.01 -34.04 33.21
CA VAL A 46 -37.08 -34.39 32.28
C VAL A 46 -37.39 -35.87 32.46
N GLU A 47 -38.65 -36.10 32.76
CA GLU A 47 -39.30 -37.39 32.91
C GLU A 47 -39.12 -38.24 31.64
N ASP A 48 -38.82 -39.51 31.87
CA ASP A 48 -38.53 -40.58 30.92
C ASP A 48 -39.53 -40.63 29.74
N LEU A 49 -39.17 -39.97 28.64
CA LEU A 49 -39.84 -40.13 27.35
C LEU A 49 -39.23 -41.34 26.66
N SER A 50 -40.09 -42.35 26.52
CA SER A 50 -39.98 -43.56 25.71
C SER A 50 -39.13 -43.41 24.43
N PRO A 51 -38.47 -44.49 23.96
CA PRO A 51 -37.54 -44.43 22.84
C PRO A 51 -38.25 -43.87 21.62
N VAL A 52 -37.90 -42.63 21.26
CA VAL A 52 -38.20 -42.08 19.95
C VAL A 52 -37.41 -42.96 18.98
N ASP A 53 -38.12 -43.67 18.11
CA ASP A 53 -37.53 -44.44 17.01
C ASP A 53 -36.45 -43.56 16.35
N GLU A 54 -35.19 -44.02 16.41
CA GLU A 54 -34.06 -43.36 15.74
C GLU A 54 -34.46 -43.13 14.29
N ILE A 55 -34.74 -41.87 13.94
CA ILE A 55 -34.91 -41.48 12.55
C ILE A 55 -33.59 -41.87 11.89
N PRO A 56 -33.59 -42.79 10.91
CA PRO A 56 -32.35 -43.26 10.31
C PRO A 56 -31.60 -42.04 9.78
N GLU A 57 -30.39 -41.82 10.31
CA GLU A 57 -29.52 -40.74 9.85
C GLU A 57 -29.42 -40.84 8.33
N ARG A 58 -29.68 -39.73 7.64
CA ARG A 58 -29.47 -39.69 6.19
C ARG A 58 -27.98 -40.00 5.95
N PRO A 59 -27.65 -40.94 5.05
CA PRO A 59 -26.26 -41.37 4.84
C PRO A 59 -25.30 -40.23 4.46
N ILE A 60 -25.83 -39.11 3.97
CA ILE A 60 -25.06 -37.93 3.54
C ILE A 60 -24.54 -37.13 4.75
N VAL A 61 -25.32 -36.99 5.83
CA VAL A 61 -24.94 -36.20 7.02
C VAL A 61 -23.72 -36.81 7.72
N GLY A 62 -23.70 -38.13 7.90
CA GLY A 62 -22.56 -38.83 8.48
C GLY A 62 -21.28 -38.70 7.64
N GLN A 63 -21.41 -38.57 6.32
CA GLN A 63 -20.28 -38.36 5.42
C GLN A 63 -19.71 -36.94 5.58
N MET A 64 -20.53 -35.90 5.66
CA MET A 64 -20.07 -34.51 5.80
C MET A 64 -19.34 -34.30 7.13
N LYS A 65 -19.89 -34.81 8.22
CA LYS A 65 -19.25 -34.79 9.54
C LYS A 65 -17.86 -35.44 9.52
N ALA A 66 -17.71 -36.56 8.81
CA ALA A 66 -16.41 -37.22 8.65
C ALA A 66 -15.42 -36.39 7.83
N ILE A 67 -15.87 -35.67 6.80
CA ILE A 67 -15.02 -34.77 6.01
C ILE A 67 -14.55 -33.60 6.87
N VAL A 68 -15.45 -32.93 7.59
CA VAL A 68 -15.12 -31.83 8.52
C VAL A 68 -14.15 -32.32 9.58
N GLY A 69 -14.45 -33.44 10.24
CA GLY A 69 -13.57 -34.05 11.25
C GLY A 69 -12.17 -34.35 10.70
N SER A 70 -12.07 -34.92 9.49
CA SER A 70 -10.77 -35.19 8.86
C SER A 70 -9.96 -33.92 8.59
N PHE A 71 -10.61 -32.80 8.30
CA PHE A 71 -9.96 -31.51 8.13
C PHE A 71 -9.49 -30.96 9.47
N LEU A 72 -10.32 -31.01 10.51
CA LEU A 72 -9.95 -30.57 11.86
C LEU A 72 -8.82 -31.42 12.45
N GLU A 73 -8.70 -32.69 12.07
CA GLU A 73 -7.57 -33.53 12.49
C GLU A 73 -6.27 -33.20 11.72
N SER A 74 -6.37 -32.69 10.49
CA SER A 74 -5.21 -32.29 9.70
C SER A 74 -4.59 -30.99 10.23
N GLN A 75 -3.27 -30.97 10.42
CA GLN A 75 -2.58 -29.77 10.92
C GLN A 75 -2.06 -28.89 9.78
N GLY A 76 -2.38 -27.60 9.84
CA GLY A 76 -1.76 -26.54 9.06
C GLY A 76 -2.22 -26.43 7.60
N LYS A 77 -1.34 -25.88 6.74
CA LYS A 77 -1.64 -25.48 5.36
C LYS A 77 -1.99 -26.65 4.43
N GLU A 78 -1.50 -27.85 4.70
CA GLU A 78 -1.81 -29.05 3.92
C GLU A 78 -3.29 -29.44 4.03
N GLY A 79 -3.92 -29.16 5.18
CA GLY A 79 -5.35 -29.38 5.40
C GLY A 79 -6.22 -28.54 4.47
N GLY A 80 -5.90 -27.25 4.34
CA GLY A 80 -6.65 -26.32 3.47
C GLY A 80 -6.63 -26.73 1.99
N PHE A 81 -5.44 -27.08 1.48
CA PHE A 81 -5.30 -27.51 0.08
C PHE A 81 -6.04 -28.82 -0.22
N THR A 82 -5.92 -29.80 0.67
CA THR A 82 -6.62 -31.09 0.50
C THR A 82 -8.13 -30.93 0.62
N LEU A 83 -8.61 -30.08 1.53
CA LEU A 83 -10.03 -29.74 1.65
C LEU A 83 -10.55 -29.05 0.39
N GLY A 84 -9.86 -28.02 -0.12
CA GLY A 84 -10.28 -27.31 -1.35
C GLY A 84 -10.46 -28.26 -2.53
N ARG A 85 -9.57 -29.23 -2.71
CA ARG A 85 -9.71 -30.27 -3.74
C ARG A 85 -10.94 -31.16 -3.49
N LYS A 86 -11.20 -31.58 -2.26
CA LYS A 86 -12.39 -32.38 -1.93
C LYS A 86 -13.68 -31.59 -2.19
N LEU A 87 -13.73 -30.33 -1.77
CA LEU A 87 -14.89 -29.45 -1.97
C LEU A 87 -15.21 -29.26 -3.45
N SER A 88 -14.19 -29.12 -4.31
CA SER A 88 -14.40 -28.98 -5.77
C SER A 88 -15.08 -30.19 -6.44
N ALA A 89 -15.13 -31.34 -5.76
CA ALA A 89 -15.79 -32.55 -6.26
C ALA A 89 -17.22 -32.72 -5.73
N LEU A 90 -17.64 -31.90 -4.78
CA LEU A 90 -18.98 -31.95 -4.20
C LEU A 90 -19.98 -31.19 -5.07
N SER A 91 -21.22 -31.69 -5.12
CA SER A 91 -22.36 -30.96 -5.67
C SER A 91 -22.74 -29.75 -4.79
N LEU A 92 -23.54 -28.84 -5.34
CA LEU A 92 -24.00 -27.64 -4.61
C LEU A 92 -24.72 -28.00 -3.31
N ASP A 93 -25.58 -29.02 -3.32
CA ASP A 93 -26.31 -29.48 -2.14
C ASP A 93 -25.35 -30.06 -1.08
N GLU A 94 -24.35 -30.84 -1.51
CA GLU A 94 -23.34 -31.40 -0.61
C GLU A 94 -22.41 -30.32 -0.02
N LEU A 95 -22.11 -29.27 -0.79
CA LEU A 95 -21.34 -28.12 -0.31
C LEU A 95 -22.12 -27.33 0.74
N GLU A 96 -23.42 -27.15 0.54
CA GLU A 96 -24.29 -26.50 1.51
C GLU A 96 -24.40 -27.31 2.80
N GLU A 97 -24.60 -28.63 2.71
CA GLU A 97 -24.60 -29.51 3.87
C GLU A 97 -23.26 -29.46 4.62
N PHE A 98 -22.13 -29.49 3.89
CA PHE A 98 -20.80 -29.33 4.48
C PHE A 98 -20.64 -27.97 5.18
N TYR A 99 -21.11 -26.88 4.56
CA TYR A 99 -21.06 -25.53 5.12
C TYR A 99 -21.85 -25.44 6.44
N ILE A 100 -23.07 -25.97 6.48
CA ILE A 100 -23.91 -26.00 7.68
C ILE A 100 -23.24 -26.82 8.78
N GLU A 101 -22.73 -28.01 8.45
CA GLU A 101 -22.03 -28.87 9.40
C GLU A 101 -20.78 -28.18 9.95
N ALA A 102 -19.96 -27.56 9.10
CA ALA A 102 -18.76 -26.83 9.52
C ALA A 102 -19.08 -25.66 10.46
N LEU A 103 -20.14 -24.90 10.19
CA LEU A 103 -20.59 -23.83 11.10
C LEU A 103 -21.06 -24.36 12.45
N SER A 104 -21.63 -25.57 12.52
CA SER A 104 -22.06 -26.15 13.80
C SER A 104 -20.90 -26.44 14.76
N PHE A 105 -19.67 -26.55 14.26
CA PHE A 105 -18.46 -26.79 15.04
C PHE A 105 -17.68 -25.51 15.39
N ASP A 106 -18.15 -24.32 15.01
CA ASP A 106 -17.37 -23.09 15.12
C ASP A 106 -17.00 -22.69 16.57
N LEU A 107 -17.88 -23.00 17.53
CA LEU A 107 -17.66 -22.81 18.96
C LEU A 107 -16.64 -23.80 19.55
N GLU A 108 -16.46 -24.96 18.90
CA GLU A 108 -15.55 -26.02 19.33
C GLU A 108 -14.16 -25.81 18.73
N ASP A 109 -14.08 -25.42 17.46
CA ASP A 109 -12.83 -25.19 16.75
C ASP A 109 -12.92 -24.05 15.73
N HIS A 110 -12.11 -23.01 15.94
CA HIS A 110 -11.98 -21.88 15.00
C HIS A 110 -11.69 -22.29 13.54
N ARG A 111 -11.02 -23.43 13.32
CA ARG A 111 -10.74 -23.95 11.98
C ARG A 111 -12.00 -24.42 11.26
N ALA A 112 -13.05 -24.79 11.99
CA ALA A 112 -14.34 -25.14 11.38
C ALA A 112 -14.93 -23.94 10.63
N PHE A 113 -14.68 -22.73 11.14
CA PHE A 113 -15.06 -21.49 10.45
C PHE A 113 -14.26 -21.26 9.15
N GLU A 114 -12.97 -21.62 9.13
CA GLU A 114 -12.16 -21.60 7.89
C GLU A 114 -12.69 -22.61 6.87
N ALA A 115 -13.08 -23.80 7.32
CA ALA A 115 -13.71 -24.81 6.46
C ALA A 115 -15.05 -24.31 5.88
N ALA A 116 -15.89 -23.67 6.70
CA ALA A 116 -17.11 -23.02 6.25
C ALA A 116 -16.80 -21.92 5.21
N GLY A 117 -15.74 -21.12 5.42
CA GLY A 117 -15.26 -20.16 4.42
C GLY A 117 -14.90 -20.80 3.09
N LEU A 118 -14.11 -21.88 3.10
CA LEU A 118 -13.74 -22.60 1.87
C LEU A 118 -14.96 -23.20 1.16
N ALA A 119 -15.93 -23.71 1.92
CA ALA A 119 -17.18 -24.21 1.35
C ALA A 119 -18.01 -23.08 0.74
N LEU A 120 -18.17 -21.96 1.44
CA LEU A 120 -18.89 -20.79 0.93
C LEU A 120 -18.23 -20.22 -0.32
N GLN A 121 -16.90 -20.17 -0.36
CA GLN A 121 -16.14 -19.77 -1.55
C GLN A 121 -16.43 -20.71 -2.73
N SER A 122 -16.47 -22.03 -2.49
CA SER A 122 -16.80 -23.03 -3.50
C SER A 122 -18.24 -22.88 -4.00
N ILE A 123 -19.20 -22.69 -3.09
CA ILE A 123 -20.61 -22.41 -3.43
C ILE A 123 -20.69 -21.13 -4.27
N ALA A 124 -20.04 -20.05 -3.85
CA ALA A 124 -20.07 -18.76 -4.56
C ALA A 124 -19.47 -18.84 -5.96
N SER A 125 -18.49 -19.72 -6.19
CA SER A 125 -17.93 -19.97 -7.52
C SER A 125 -18.85 -20.75 -8.47
N GLN A 126 -19.89 -21.41 -7.93
CA GLN A 126 -20.86 -22.20 -8.70
C GLN A 126 -22.22 -21.49 -8.81
N ASP A 127 -22.73 -20.97 -7.69
CA ASP A 127 -23.98 -20.23 -7.57
C ASP A 127 -23.80 -19.08 -6.55
N PRO A 128 -23.38 -17.89 -7.01
CA PRO A 128 -23.22 -16.72 -6.16
C PRO A 128 -24.48 -16.33 -5.40
N ARG A 129 -25.67 -16.56 -5.99
CA ARG A 129 -26.94 -16.20 -5.36
C ARG A 129 -27.18 -17.09 -4.13
N ARG A 130 -26.93 -18.39 -4.26
CA ARG A 130 -27.07 -19.32 -3.14
C ARG A 130 -26.09 -19.01 -2.01
N ALA A 131 -24.84 -18.71 -2.35
CA ALA A 131 -23.86 -18.28 -1.35
C ALA A 131 -24.30 -17.00 -0.62
N LEU A 132 -24.90 -16.05 -1.35
CA LEU A 132 -25.42 -14.82 -0.76
C LEU A 132 -26.57 -15.10 0.22
N GLU A 133 -27.51 -15.96 -0.14
CA GLU A 133 -28.61 -16.38 0.75
C GLU A 133 -28.05 -16.98 2.06
N LEU A 134 -27.03 -17.85 1.96
CA LEU A 134 -26.36 -18.43 3.11
C LEU A 134 -25.67 -17.36 3.98
N LEU A 135 -24.92 -16.44 3.35
CA LEU A 135 -24.22 -15.36 4.06
C LEU A 135 -25.20 -14.44 4.82
N TYR A 136 -26.34 -14.10 4.23
CA TYR A 136 -27.35 -13.22 4.85
C TYR A 136 -28.23 -13.93 5.89
N SER A 137 -28.13 -15.25 6.01
CA SER A 137 -28.78 -16.01 7.09
C SER A 137 -28.01 -15.95 8.42
N LEU A 138 -26.77 -15.46 8.40
CA LEU A 138 -25.86 -15.43 9.54
C LEU A 138 -26.05 -14.20 10.43
N THR A 139 -25.45 -14.25 11.62
CA THR A 139 -25.30 -13.06 12.47
C THR A 139 -24.35 -12.04 11.81
N PRO A 140 -24.44 -10.74 12.15
CA PRO A 140 -23.56 -9.72 11.57
C PRO A 140 -22.07 -10.01 11.71
N SER A 141 -21.63 -10.59 12.84
CA SER A 141 -20.23 -10.93 13.06
C SER A 141 -19.74 -12.09 12.20
N GLU A 142 -20.57 -13.11 11.98
CA GLU A 142 -20.23 -14.24 11.12
C GLU A 142 -20.25 -13.82 9.65
N LYS A 143 -21.25 -13.01 9.26
CA LYS A 143 -21.36 -12.39 7.94
C LYS A 143 -20.07 -11.63 7.59
N ALA A 144 -19.59 -10.76 8.48
CA ALA A 144 -18.36 -10.00 8.26
C ALA A 144 -17.15 -10.92 8.00
N ARG A 145 -16.99 -11.97 8.83
CA ARG A 145 -15.86 -12.91 8.72
C ARG A 145 -15.89 -13.80 7.47
N LEU A 146 -17.07 -14.05 6.89
CA LEU A 146 -17.22 -14.91 5.70
C LEU A 146 -17.38 -14.11 4.40
N ALA A 147 -17.51 -12.79 4.49
CA ALA A 147 -17.72 -11.92 3.34
C ALA A 147 -16.57 -12.02 2.31
N THR A 148 -15.32 -12.09 2.77
CA THR A 148 -14.13 -12.22 1.92
C THR A 148 -14.07 -13.55 1.19
N ALA A 149 -14.52 -14.64 1.84
CA ALA A 149 -14.63 -15.94 1.20
C ALA A 149 -15.70 -15.94 0.10
N LEU A 150 -16.86 -15.32 0.36
CA LEU A 150 -17.91 -15.15 -0.63
C LEU A 150 -17.43 -14.30 -1.81
N SER A 151 -16.82 -13.14 -1.57
CA SER A 151 -16.36 -12.26 -2.65
C SER A 151 -15.30 -12.93 -3.51
N GLY A 152 -14.32 -13.60 -2.90
CA GLY A 152 -13.29 -14.33 -3.64
C GLY A 152 -13.85 -15.51 -4.42
N GLY A 153 -14.89 -16.18 -3.93
CA GLY A 153 -15.56 -17.26 -4.66
C GLY A 153 -16.39 -16.75 -5.83
N TRP A 154 -17.19 -15.71 -5.58
CA TRP A 154 -17.98 -15.04 -6.62
C TRP A 154 -17.08 -14.45 -7.70
N ALA A 155 -15.94 -13.87 -7.34
CA ALA A 155 -14.98 -13.34 -8.30
C ALA A 155 -14.51 -14.35 -9.35
N LYS A 156 -14.42 -15.64 -8.97
CA LYS A 156 -14.07 -16.74 -9.91
C LYS A 156 -15.15 -16.99 -10.94
N TYR A 157 -16.41 -16.72 -10.60
CA TYR A 157 -17.56 -16.86 -11.48
C TYR A 157 -17.81 -15.59 -12.30
N ASP A 158 -17.90 -14.44 -11.63
CA ASP A 158 -18.16 -13.12 -12.21
C ASP A 158 -17.57 -12.02 -11.31
N ALA A 159 -16.34 -11.60 -11.65
CA ALA A 159 -15.62 -10.57 -10.90
C ALA A 159 -16.28 -9.19 -10.94
N VAL A 160 -16.99 -8.85 -12.03
CA VAL A 160 -17.66 -7.54 -12.14
C VAL A 160 -18.82 -7.49 -11.16
N SER A 161 -19.68 -8.51 -11.16
CA SER A 161 -20.80 -8.57 -10.21
C SER A 161 -20.33 -8.67 -8.76
N ALA A 162 -19.25 -9.41 -8.48
CA ALA A 162 -18.66 -9.46 -7.14
C ALA A 162 -18.16 -8.07 -6.69
N TRP A 163 -17.52 -7.33 -7.60
CA TRP A 163 -17.04 -5.97 -7.35
C TRP A 163 -18.18 -4.98 -7.06
N ASP A 164 -19.22 -4.99 -7.90
CA ASP A 164 -20.41 -4.16 -7.73
C ASP A 164 -21.16 -4.48 -6.43
N TRP A 165 -21.17 -5.75 -6.04
CA TRP A 165 -21.71 -6.16 -4.74
C TRP A 165 -20.86 -5.61 -3.58
N ILE A 166 -19.53 -5.66 -3.64
CA ILE A 166 -18.67 -5.09 -2.58
C ILE A 166 -18.92 -3.58 -2.44
N ASP A 167 -19.05 -2.87 -3.56
CA ASP A 167 -19.29 -1.43 -3.58
C ASP A 167 -20.63 -1.06 -2.91
N SER A 168 -21.67 -1.88 -3.11
CA SER A 168 -23.03 -1.59 -2.62
C SER A 168 -23.39 -2.21 -1.27
N ALA A 169 -22.87 -3.39 -0.92
CA ALA A 169 -23.37 -4.21 0.18
C ALA A 169 -22.86 -3.80 1.57
N TRP A 170 -21.85 -2.94 1.63
CA TRP A 170 -21.17 -2.51 2.85
C TRP A 170 -21.38 -1.02 3.14
N ILE A 171 -22.51 -0.51 2.66
CA ILE A 171 -23.01 0.82 2.90
C ILE A 171 -24.35 0.69 3.64
N ASP A 172 -24.54 1.45 4.71
CA ASP A 172 -25.78 1.48 5.48
C ASP A 172 -26.86 2.36 4.81
N ASP A 173 -28.06 2.40 5.39
CA ASP A 173 -29.19 3.19 4.86
C ASP A 173 -28.91 4.70 4.80
N SER A 174 -27.89 5.18 5.51
CA SER A 174 -27.47 6.59 5.52
C SER A 174 -26.42 6.91 4.45
N GLY A 175 -25.87 5.89 3.78
CA GLY A 175 -24.77 6.03 2.84
C GLY A 175 -23.38 5.95 3.51
N GLU A 176 -23.31 5.59 4.80
CA GLU A 176 -22.04 5.42 5.52
C GLU A 176 -21.52 3.98 5.40
N TYR A 177 -20.20 3.82 5.40
CA TYR A 177 -19.59 2.50 5.35
C TYR A 177 -19.83 1.73 6.66
N ILE A 178 -20.30 0.49 6.53
CA ILE A 178 -20.51 -0.41 7.68
C ILE A 178 -19.16 -0.83 8.27
N ASP A 179 -18.22 -1.22 7.41
CA ASP A 179 -16.84 -1.58 7.77
C ASP A 179 -15.93 -1.35 6.55
N ARG A 180 -15.12 -0.28 6.61
CA ARG A 180 -14.28 0.13 5.48
C ARG A 180 -13.09 -0.80 5.27
N ASP A 181 -12.50 -1.30 6.36
CA ASP A 181 -11.32 -2.16 6.28
C ASP A 181 -11.70 -3.51 5.67
N LEU A 182 -12.85 -4.07 6.08
CA LEU A 182 -13.39 -5.29 5.46
C LEU A 182 -13.69 -5.10 3.98
N GLN A 183 -14.30 -3.95 3.60
CA GLN A 183 -14.60 -3.65 2.20
C GLN A 183 -13.33 -3.59 1.35
N ASN A 184 -12.28 -2.94 1.85
CA ASN A 184 -10.98 -2.86 1.20
C ASN A 184 -10.35 -4.26 1.05
N GLU A 185 -10.43 -5.11 2.09
CA GLU A 185 -9.97 -6.51 2.04
C GLU A 185 -10.70 -7.31 0.95
N MET A 186 -12.02 -7.13 0.81
CA MET A 186 -12.79 -7.79 -0.25
C MET A 186 -12.45 -7.30 -1.65
N PHE A 187 -12.21 -5.99 -1.85
CA PHE A 187 -11.74 -5.46 -3.13
C PHE A 187 -10.37 -6.05 -3.48
N HIS A 188 -9.44 -6.09 -2.52
CA HIS A 188 -8.14 -6.70 -2.71
C HIS A 188 -8.26 -8.19 -3.05
N GLY A 189 -9.07 -8.96 -2.32
CA GLY A 189 -9.28 -10.39 -2.57
C GLY A 189 -9.90 -10.68 -3.95
N THR A 190 -10.88 -9.87 -4.37
CA THR A 190 -11.48 -9.98 -5.71
C THR A 190 -10.48 -9.65 -6.81
N LEU A 191 -9.69 -8.58 -6.64
CA LEU A 191 -8.67 -8.20 -7.63
C LEU A 191 -7.56 -9.26 -7.72
N GLU A 192 -7.16 -9.85 -6.60
CA GLU A 192 -6.18 -10.95 -6.56
C GLU A 192 -6.66 -12.17 -7.36
N VAL A 193 -7.95 -12.51 -7.30
CA VAL A 193 -8.52 -13.59 -8.13
C VAL A 193 -8.44 -13.26 -9.62
N VAL A 194 -8.76 -12.03 -10.01
CA VAL A 194 -8.68 -11.57 -11.40
C VAL A 194 -7.23 -11.62 -11.93
N LEU A 195 -6.27 -11.23 -11.11
CA LEU A 195 -4.85 -11.20 -11.49
C LEU A 195 -4.22 -12.60 -11.49
N SER A 196 -4.39 -13.38 -10.43
CA SER A 196 -3.68 -14.65 -10.24
C SER A 196 -4.34 -15.84 -10.96
N GLU A 197 -5.67 -15.94 -10.92
CA GLU A 197 -6.40 -17.09 -11.48
C GLU A 197 -6.84 -16.83 -12.92
N GLN A 198 -7.38 -15.64 -13.21
CA GLN A 198 -7.89 -15.30 -14.55
C GLN A 198 -6.83 -14.68 -15.46
N ARG A 199 -5.77 -14.11 -14.89
CA ARG A 199 -4.71 -13.36 -15.61
C ARG A 199 -5.27 -12.27 -16.53
N ASN A 200 -6.34 -11.61 -16.08
CA ASN A 200 -7.05 -10.61 -16.87
C ASN A 200 -6.70 -9.20 -16.38
N TYR A 201 -5.53 -8.72 -16.79
CA TYR A 201 -5.01 -7.41 -16.38
C TYR A 201 -5.88 -6.24 -16.86
N GLN A 202 -6.51 -6.36 -18.04
CA GLN A 202 -7.41 -5.33 -18.54
C GLN A 202 -8.64 -5.20 -17.64
N LEU A 203 -9.26 -6.32 -17.27
CA LEU A 203 -10.38 -6.31 -16.32
C LEU A 203 -9.96 -5.73 -14.97
N ALA A 204 -8.78 -6.08 -14.46
CA ALA A 204 -8.26 -5.50 -13.21
C ALA A 204 -8.13 -3.97 -13.30
N ALA A 205 -7.63 -3.44 -14.41
CA ALA A 205 -7.55 -2.01 -14.66
C ALA A 205 -8.94 -1.36 -14.76
N ASP A 206 -9.88 -1.99 -15.46
CA ASP A 206 -11.26 -1.49 -15.61
C ASP A 206 -12.00 -1.45 -14.27
N LEU A 207 -11.85 -2.48 -13.42
CA LEU A 207 -12.39 -2.50 -12.06
C LEU A 207 -11.79 -1.39 -11.19
N LEU A 208 -10.49 -1.14 -11.30
CA LEU A 208 -9.83 -0.07 -10.56
C LEU A 208 -10.40 1.33 -10.89
N LYS A 209 -10.90 1.53 -12.13
CA LYS A 209 -11.50 2.81 -12.55
C LYS A 209 -12.77 3.17 -11.78
N THR A 210 -13.46 2.19 -11.19
CA THR A 210 -14.67 2.44 -10.39
C THR A 210 -14.36 2.85 -8.96
N VAL A 211 -13.11 2.65 -8.49
CA VAL A 211 -12.70 2.96 -7.11
C VAL A 211 -12.53 4.47 -6.95
N MET A 212 -13.42 5.09 -6.17
CA MET A 212 -13.39 6.53 -5.91
C MET A 212 -12.37 6.97 -4.86
N GLU A 213 -12.04 6.08 -3.91
CA GLU A 213 -11.12 6.43 -2.82
C GLU A 213 -9.65 6.42 -3.30
N PRO A 214 -8.91 7.53 -3.17
CA PRO A 214 -7.53 7.61 -3.66
C PRO A 214 -6.56 6.63 -2.98
N GLY A 215 -6.75 6.36 -1.68
CA GLY A 215 -5.88 5.47 -0.90
C GLY A 215 -5.98 4.03 -1.38
N LEU A 216 -7.19 3.47 -1.32
CA LEU A 216 -7.50 2.15 -1.88
C LEU A 216 -7.09 2.02 -3.36
N ARG A 217 -7.35 3.05 -4.19
CA ARG A 217 -6.96 3.02 -5.61
C ARG A 217 -5.46 2.83 -5.78
N LEU A 218 -4.64 3.53 -4.99
CA LEU A 218 -3.19 3.38 -5.04
C LEU A 218 -2.75 1.98 -4.58
N GLU A 219 -3.35 1.46 -3.50
CA GLU A 219 -3.08 0.10 -3.01
C GLU A 219 -3.35 -0.97 -4.08
N LEU A 220 -4.51 -0.90 -4.73
CA LEU A 220 -4.90 -1.84 -5.78
C LEU A 220 -4.06 -1.66 -7.06
N ALA A 221 -3.64 -0.43 -7.40
CA ALA A 221 -2.69 -0.20 -8.49
C ALA A 221 -1.34 -0.89 -8.22
N ASN A 222 -0.86 -0.85 -6.97
CA ASN A 222 0.36 -1.55 -6.57
C ASN A 222 0.20 -3.07 -6.65
N LEU A 223 -1.00 -3.60 -6.37
CA LEU A 223 -1.28 -5.03 -6.54
C LEU A 223 -1.18 -5.44 -8.02
N ILE A 224 -1.79 -4.67 -8.93
CA ILE A 224 -1.66 -4.89 -10.38
C ILE A 224 -0.18 -4.85 -10.79
N ALA A 225 0.56 -3.84 -10.32
CA ALA A 225 1.98 -3.69 -10.61
C ALA A 225 2.82 -4.89 -10.16
N PHE A 226 2.59 -5.38 -8.94
CA PHE A 226 3.28 -6.56 -8.41
C PHE A 226 3.12 -7.78 -9.34
N HIS A 227 1.89 -8.07 -9.79
CA HIS A 227 1.63 -9.21 -10.68
C HIS A 227 2.26 -9.00 -12.06
N VAL A 228 2.08 -7.82 -12.67
CA VAL A 228 2.68 -7.45 -13.97
C VAL A 228 4.20 -7.67 -13.96
N VAL A 229 4.89 -7.19 -12.93
CA VAL A 229 6.35 -7.28 -12.81
C VAL A 229 6.81 -8.69 -12.40
N SER A 230 6.00 -9.47 -11.69
CA SER A 230 6.33 -10.84 -11.29
C SER A 230 6.37 -11.84 -12.47
N GLU A 231 5.65 -11.55 -13.55
CA GLU A 231 5.61 -12.40 -14.73
C GLU A 231 6.61 -11.93 -15.81
N ASN A 232 6.21 -10.98 -16.65
CA ASN A 232 7.03 -10.38 -17.70
C ASN A 232 6.47 -8.99 -18.01
N PRO A 233 6.99 -7.93 -17.37
CA PRO A 233 6.35 -6.61 -17.42
C PRO A 233 6.21 -6.08 -18.84
N ALA A 234 7.23 -6.23 -19.69
CA ALA A 234 7.17 -5.78 -21.08
C ALA A 234 6.07 -6.48 -21.89
N GLN A 235 5.95 -7.82 -21.73
CA GLN A 235 4.93 -8.59 -22.44
C GLN A 235 3.52 -8.28 -21.92
N THR A 236 3.37 -8.11 -20.61
CA THR A 236 2.08 -7.84 -19.97
C THR A 236 1.59 -6.43 -20.27
N LEU A 237 2.46 -5.43 -20.25
CA LEU A 237 2.11 -4.05 -20.63
C LEU A 237 1.60 -3.95 -22.08
N ASN A 238 2.13 -4.75 -22.99
CA ASN A 238 1.63 -4.80 -24.38
C ASN A 238 0.22 -5.38 -24.51
N GLN A 239 -0.33 -5.99 -23.46
CA GLN A 239 -1.70 -6.53 -23.43
C GLN A 239 -2.70 -5.56 -22.78
N LEU A 240 -2.20 -4.50 -22.14
CA LEU A 240 -3.02 -3.49 -21.49
C LEU A 240 -3.31 -2.37 -22.49
N ASP A 241 -4.60 -2.08 -22.69
CA ASP A 241 -5.04 -0.97 -23.53
C ASP A 241 -5.10 0.30 -22.70
N PHE A 242 -3.92 0.85 -22.39
CA PHE A 242 -3.82 2.11 -21.66
C PHE A 242 -4.04 3.28 -22.59
N THR A 243 -4.99 4.12 -22.19
CA THR A 243 -5.16 5.45 -22.76
C THR A 243 -4.31 6.42 -21.95
N SER A 244 -3.29 7.03 -22.56
CA SER A 244 -2.25 7.83 -21.89
C SER A 244 -2.74 8.95 -20.98
N ASP A 245 -4.01 9.35 -21.12
CA ASP A 245 -4.59 10.51 -20.44
C ASP A 245 -5.50 10.12 -19.25
N ASP A 246 -5.72 8.82 -19.01
CA ASP A 246 -6.50 8.36 -17.86
C ASP A 246 -5.62 8.42 -16.58
N LEU A 247 -6.15 9.05 -15.53
CA LEU A 247 -5.51 9.13 -14.22
C LEU A 247 -5.26 7.75 -13.60
N VAL A 248 -6.13 6.79 -13.88
CA VAL A 248 -6.00 5.42 -13.36
C VAL A 248 -4.92 4.67 -14.12
N ASP A 249 -4.91 4.77 -15.45
CA ASP A 249 -3.87 4.17 -16.30
C ASP A 249 -2.48 4.74 -15.90
N SER A 250 -2.41 6.04 -15.64
CA SER A 250 -1.21 6.70 -15.11
C SER A 250 -0.78 6.16 -13.74
N ALA A 251 -1.72 5.92 -12.82
CA ALA A 251 -1.42 5.39 -11.50
C ALA A 251 -0.91 3.94 -11.56
N ILE A 252 -1.53 3.10 -12.39
CA ILE A 252 -1.06 1.73 -12.64
C ILE A 252 0.32 1.75 -13.28
N MET A 253 0.52 2.56 -14.31
CA MET A 253 1.82 2.67 -15.00
C MET A 253 2.92 3.14 -14.04
N ASP A 254 2.65 4.15 -13.21
CA ASP A 254 3.63 4.61 -12.22
C ASP A 254 3.98 3.52 -11.21
N ALA A 255 3.00 2.73 -10.76
CA ALA A 255 3.22 1.61 -9.85
C ALA A 255 4.04 0.49 -10.51
N VAL A 256 3.73 0.15 -11.77
CA VAL A 256 4.47 -0.85 -12.55
C VAL A 256 5.92 -0.41 -12.73
N ILE A 257 6.15 0.85 -13.09
CA ILE A 257 7.50 1.38 -13.32
C ILE A 257 8.32 1.44 -12.02
N ASP A 258 7.71 1.83 -10.89
CA ASP A 258 8.38 1.79 -9.59
C ASP A 258 8.81 0.37 -9.21
N GLU A 259 7.87 -0.59 -9.26
CA GLU A 259 8.14 -1.99 -8.91
C GLU A 259 9.16 -2.63 -9.89
N TRP A 260 9.09 -2.32 -11.17
CA TRP A 260 10.05 -2.80 -12.16
C TRP A 260 11.42 -2.18 -11.94
N ALA A 261 11.52 -0.87 -11.73
CA ALA A 261 12.80 -0.20 -11.55
C ALA A 261 13.58 -0.72 -10.33
N GLN A 262 12.88 -1.04 -9.24
CA GLN A 262 13.48 -1.64 -8.04
C GLN A 262 14.10 -3.02 -8.29
N ARG A 263 13.54 -3.81 -9.24
CA ARG A 263 14.04 -5.16 -9.57
C ARG A 263 15.03 -5.16 -10.75
N ASP A 264 14.77 -4.35 -11.77
CA ASP A 264 15.53 -4.23 -13.01
C ASP A 264 15.39 -2.81 -13.61
N SER A 265 16.13 -1.86 -13.02
CA SER A 265 16.17 -0.46 -13.46
C SER A 265 16.60 -0.29 -14.91
N ARG A 266 17.45 -1.18 -15.46
CA ARG A 266 17.87 -1.11 -16.87
C ARG A 266 16.77 -1.54 -17.83
N GLY A 267 16.04 -2.60 -17.49
CA GLY A 267 14.87 -3.04 -18.23
C GLY A 267 13.78 -1.98 -18.26
N ALA A 268 13.41 -1.45 -17.09
CA ALA A 268 12.41 -0.38 -16.96
C ALA A 268 12.81 0.88 -17.76
N MET A 269 14.07 1.30 -17.67
CA MET A 269 14.63 2.40 -18.47
C MET A 269 14.50 2.15 -19.98
N THR A 270 14.92 0.97 -20.46
CA THR A 270 14.92 0.65 -21.90
C THR A 270 13.50 0.67 -22.44
N TRP A 271 12.57 0.02 -21.75
CA TRP A 271 11.17 0.02 -22.12
C TRP A 271 10.55 1.42 -22.09
N THR A 272 10.86 2.23 -21.06
CA THR A 272 10.38 3.62 -20.96
C THR A 272 10.86 4.49 -22.11
N LEU A 273 12.10 4.31 -22.58
CA LEU A 273 12.62 5.08 -23.72
C LEU A 273 11.91 4.75 -25.03
N GLU A 274 11.38 3.54 -25.17
CA GLU A 274 10.59 3.09 -26.33
C GLU A 274 9.11 3.49 -26.23
N ASN A 275 8.58 3.64 -25.01
CA ASN A 275 7.16 3.90 -24.71
C ASN A 275 6.98 5.19 -23.90
N GLN A 276 7.71 6.24 -24.28
CA GLN A 276 7.81 7.44 -23.45
C GLN A 276 6.46 8.08 -23.23
N ASP A 277 5.58 8.12 -24.22
CA ASP A 277 4.23 8.71 -24.15
C ASP A 277 3.35 8.07 -23.07
N GLN A 278 3.53 6.78 -22.77
CA GLN A 278 2.76 6.06 -21.76
C GLN A 278 3.26 6.29 -20.33
N VAL A 279 4.54 6.63 -20.15
CA VAL A 279 5.14 6.77 -18.82
C VAL A 279 5.04 8.20 -18.32
N THR A 280 4.55 8.41 -17.11
CA THR A 280 4.49 9.77 -16.53
C THR A 280 5.88 10.29 -16.15
N SER A 281 5.98 11.59 -15.86
CA SER A 281 7.20 12.15 -15.29
C SER A 281 7.56 11.59 -13.91
N LYS A 282 6.59 11.05 -13.16
CA LYS A 282 6.81 10.39 -11.87
C LYS A 282 7.43 9.01 -12.09
N GLY A 283 6.92 8.19 -13.01
CA GLY A 283 7.56 6.92 -13.40
C GLY A 283 9.01 7.11 -13.86
N ALA A 284 9.30 8.10 -14.71
CA ALA A 284 10.68 8.41 -15.12
C ALA A 284 11.58 8.77 -13.93
N ARG A 285 11.03 9.46 -12.92
CA ARG A 285 11.74 9.79 -11.69
C ARG A 285 12.14 8.56 -10.87
N PHE A 286 11.25 7.57 -10.77
CA PHE A 286 11.54 6.32 -10.06
C PHE A 286 12.69 5.55 -10.71
N ILE A 287 12.71 5.47 -12.05
CA ILE A 287 13.83 4.88 -12.79
C ILE A 287 15.14 5.60 -12.47
N ALA A 288 15.15 6.94 -12.46
CA ALA A 288 16.34 7.71 -12.13
C ALA A 288 16.85 7.42 -10.71
N LYS A 289 15.95 7.38 -9.73
CA LYS A 289 16.25 7.01 -8.34
C LYS A 289 16.92 5.64 -8.28
N ASP A 290 16.35 4.62 -8.90
CA ASP A 290 16.90 3.26 -8.83
C ASP A 290 18.22 3.12 -9.62
N LEU A 291 18.40 3.83 -10.74
CA LEU A 291 19.69 3.88 -11.44
C LEU A 291 20.79 4.48 -10.55
N ILE A 292 20.48 5.52 -9.76
CA ILE A 292 21.42 6.14 -8.81
C ILE A 292 21.72 5.20 -7.64
N LEU A 293 20.69 4.57 -7.05
CA LEU A 293 20.85 3.68 -5.91
C LEU A 293 21.65 2.42 -6.25
N ASN A 294 21.63 1.99 -7.52
CA ASN A 294 22.40 0.87 -8.05
C ASN A 294 23.75 1.28 -8.70
N ASP A 295 24.20 2.52 -8.53
CA ASP A 295 25.47 3.06 -9.05
C ASP A 295 25.62 2.96 -10.59
N VAL A 296 24.51 3.09 -11.33
CA VAL A 296 24.47 2.93 -12.80
C VAL A 296 24.44 4.29 -13.54
N TYR A 297 25.40 5.15 -13.21
CA TYR A 297 25.40 6.57 -13.62
C TYR A 297 25.42 6.80 -15.14
N GLN A 298 26.12 5.97 -15.90
CA GLN A 298 26.15 6.10 -17.37
C GLN A 298 24.78 5.84 -17.99
N ASP A 299 24.00 4.93 -17.42
CA ASP A 299 22.65 4.65 -17.88
C ASP A 299 21.69 5.80 -17.50
N LEU A 300 21.89 6.44 -16.34
CA LEU A 300 21.14 7.64 -15.95
C LEU A 300 21.34 8.81 -16.93
N GLU A 301 22.59 9.10 -17.32
CA GLU A 301 22.89 10.15 -18.30
C GLU A 301 22.28 9.83 -19.67
N ARG A 302 22.38 8.57 -20.11
CA ARG A 302 21.71 8.10 -21.34
C ARG A 302 20.19 8.24 -21.23
N PHE A 303 19.60 7.86 -20.10
CA PHE A 303 18.16 7.95 -19.90
C PHE A 303 17.69 9.39 -20.01
N HIS A 304 18.28 10.31 -19.24
CA HIS A 304 17.96 11.73 -19.29
C HIS A 304 18.09 12.31 -20.70
N SER A 305 19.20 12.05 -21.40
CA SER A 305 19.46 12.63 -22.72
C SER A 305 18.56 12.09 -23.84
N ASN A 306 17.97 10.90 -23.70
CA ASN A 306 17.10 10.29 -24.70
C ASN A 306 15.60 10.51 -24.43
N LEU A 307 15.23 11.11 -23.30
CA LEU A 307 13.86 11.52 -23.04
C LEU A 307 13.48 12.71 -23.93
N GLN A 308 12.36 12.60 -24.66
CA GLN A 308 11.88 13.62 -25.60
C GLN A 308 11.14 14.75 -24.88
N SER A 309 10.39 14.43 -23.83
CA SER A 309 9.63 15.42 -23.05
C SER A 309 10.55 16.22 -22.12
N PRO A 310 10.58 17.56 -22.22
CA PRO A 310 11.31 18.42 -21.29
C PRO A 310 10.88 18.20 -19.83
N PHE A 311 9.58 17.98 -19.59
CA PHE A 311 9.07 17.75 -18.23
C PHE A 311 9.60 16.45 -17.60
N LYS A 312 9.82 15.41 -18.42
CA LYS A 312 10.41 14.14 -17.95
C LYS A 312 11.89 14.29 -17.70
N ARG A 313 12.61 15.00 -18.58
CA ARG A 313 14.02 15.37 -18.37
C ARG A 313 14.21 16.14 -17.08
N ASP A 314 13.44 17.20 -16.87
CA ASP A 314 13.46 18.02 -15.66
C ASP A 314 13.17 17.18 -14.40
N SER A 315 12.25 16.21 -14.49
CA SER A 315 11.92 15.34 -13.35
C SER A 315 13.06 14.38 -13.01
N VAL A 316 13.71 13.79 -14.02
CA VAL A 316 14.90 12.94 -13.84
C VAL A 316 16.07 13.76 -13.27
N ALA A 317 16.32 14.95 -13.81
CA ALA A 317 17.38 15.84 -13.36
C ALA A 317 17.15 16.35 -11.94
N SER A 318 15.91 16.69 -11.58
CA SER A 318 15.52 17.09 -10.22
C SER A 318 15.80 16.00 -9.20
N GLU A 319 15.36 14.77 -9.47
CA GLU A 319 15.62 13.64 -8.55
C GLU A 319 17.10 13.30 -8.45
N SER A 320 17.82 13.42 -9.57
CA SER A 320 19.28 13.23 -9.59
C SER A 320 19.97 14.26 -8.72
N ALA A 321 19.64 15.54 -8.90
CA ALA A 321 20.14 16.63 -8.06
C ALA A 321 19.87 16.36 -6.57
N ARG A 322 18.62 16.00 -6.23
CA ARG A 322 18.21 15.68 -4.86
C ARG A 322 19.09 14.58 -4.25
N LEU A 323 19.16 13.41 -4.88
CA LEU A 323 19.88 12.25 -4.33
C LEU A 323 21.41 12.43 -4.28
N PHE A 324 21.98 13.22 -5.20
CA PHE A 324 23.40 13.55 -5.14
C PHE A 324 23.73 14.65 -4.14
N ALA A 325 22.77 15.47 -3.70
CA ALA A 325 23.05 16.65 -2.87
C ALA A 325 23.89 16.32 -1.63
N ARG A 326 23.57 15.20 -0.97
CA ARG A 326 24.31 14.73 0.21
C ARG A 326 25.61 14.01 -0.12
N ARG A 327 25.65 13.23 -1.20
CA ARG A 327 26.78 12.33 -1.53
C ARG A 327 27.88 13.02 -2.34
N ASN A 328 27.48 13.87 -3.27
CA ASN A 328 28.34 14.58 -4.20
C ASN A 328 27.68 15.91 -4.63
N PRO A 329 27.84 16.99 -3.84
CA PRO A 329 27.26 18.30 -4.11
C PRO A 329 27.57 18.83 -5.51
N ASP A 330 28.81 18.65 -5.97
CA ASP A 330 29.27 19.15 -7.26
C ASP A 330 28.51 18.48 -8.42
N VAL A 331 28.25 17.17 -8.33
CA VAL A 331 27.40 16.44 -9.29
C VAL A 331 25.94 16.87 -9.17
N SER A 332 25.42 17.08 -7.96
CA SER A 332 24.05 17.60 -7.76
C SER A 332 23.84 18.94 -8.47
N ILE A 333 24.80 19.87 -8.36
CA ILE A 333 24.76 21.18 -9.04
C ILE A 333 24.78 21.01 -10.55
N SER A 334 25.56 20.06 -11.07
CA SER A 334 25.57 19.78 -12.51
C SER A 334 24.20 19.32 -13.01
N TRP A 335 23.47 18.51 -12.24
CA TRP A 335 22.10 18.10 -12.54
C TRP A 335 21.08 19.23 -12.38
N LEU A 336 21.24 20.12 -11.39
CA LEU A 336 20.40 21.34 -11.31
C LEU A 336 20.54 22.18 -12.58
N ALA A 337 21.75 22.27 -13.14
CA ALA A 337 22.01 23.05 -14.35
C ALA A 337 21.34 22.47 -15.60
N THR A 338 21.02 21.17 -15.63
CA THR A 338 20.35 20.54 -16.78
C THR A 338 18.83 20.73 -16.78
N ILE A 339 18.24 21.21 -15.67
CA ILE A 339 16.79 21.45 -15.57
C ILE A 339 16.42 22.68 -16.41
N GLU A 340 15.57 22.51 -17.41
CA GLU A 340 15.20 23.56 -18.37
C GLU A 340 14.27 24.60 -17.75
N SER A 341 13.25 24.16 -17.00
CA SER A 341 12.29 25.03 -16.34
C SER A 341 12.87 25.69 -15.09
N SER A 342 12.85 27.03 -15.02
CA SER A 342 13.27 27.78 -13.84
C SER A 342 12.48 27.40 -12.58
N ALA A 343 11.18 27.13 -12.71
CA ALA A 343 10.34 26.72 -11.58
C ALA A 343 10.70 25.31 -11.08
N SER A 344 10.94 24.37 -12.00
CA SER A 344 11.39 23.02 -11.64
C SER A 344 12.77 23.07 -10.97
N ARG A 345 13.66 23.94 -11.48
CA ARG A 345 15.01 24.11 -10.95
C ARG A 345 15.02 24.71 -9.55
N TYR A 346 14.18 25.71 -9.33
CA TYR A 346 13.92 26.28 -8.01
C TYR A 346 13.47 25.21 -7.01
N ASN A 347 12.46 24.41 -7.36
CA ASN A 347 11.98 23.34 -6.49
C ASN A 347 13.06 22.28 -6.21
N ALA A 348 13.80 21.85 -7.26
CA ALA A 348 14.88 20.88 -7.12
C ALA A 348 16.01 21.36 -6.18
N TYR A 349 16.30 22.67 -6.16
CA TYR A 349 17.25 23.26 -5.23
C TYR A 349 16.81 23.08 -3.77
N TYR A 350 15.54 23.38 -3.46
CA TYR A 350 15.03 23.21 -2.10
C TYR A 350 14.87 21.73 -1.71
N ASP A 351 14.47 20.87 -2.63
CA ASP A 351 14.43 19.42 -2.40
C ASP A 351 15.84 18.88 -2.10
N SER A 352 16.86 19.40 -2.78
CA SER A 352 18.27 19.05 -2.53
C SER A 352 18.76 19.54 -1.16
N LEU A 353 18.39 20.77 -0.76
CA LEU A 353 18.67 21.27 0.60
C LEU A 353 17.99 20.42 1.67
N TYR A 354 16.74 20.02 1.42
CA TYR A 354 15.99 19.14 2.32
C TYR A 354 16.66 17.76 2.46
N GLU A 355 17.18 17.20 1.36
CA GLU A 355 17.89 15.91 1.38
C GLU A 355 19.23 15.97 2.15
N ILE A 356 19.95 17.09 2.07
CA ILE A 356 21.11 17.34 2.95
C ILE A 356 20.65 17.42 4.41
N GLY A 357 19.46 18.02 4.62
CA GLY A 357 18.81 18.13 5.92
C GLY A 357 19.60 18.99 6.90
N HIS A 358 19.48 18.64 8.18
CA HIS A 358 20.21 19.30 9.28
C HIS A 358 21.32 18.42 9.85
N ASP A 359 21.87 17.54 9.02
CA ASP A 359 22.94 16.63 9.41
C ASP A 359 24.31 17.32 9.39
N ASP A 360 24.52 18.25 8.44
CA ASP A 360 25.80 18.93 8.24
C ASP A 360 25.61 20.38 7.75
N PHE A 361 25.85 21.32 8.66
CA PHE A 361 25.75 22.77 8.42
C PHE A 361 26.67 23.24 7.29
N ASP A 362 27.93 22.77 7.28
CA ASP A 362 28.93 23.24 6.33
C ASP A 362 28.58 22.76 4.92
N SER A 363 28.05 21.54 4.79
CA SER A 363 27.55 21.02 3.53
C SER A 363 26.32 21.77 3.03
N THR A 364 25.36 22.14 3.89
CA THR A 364 24.20 22.95 3.50
C THR A 364 24.64 24.32 2.95
N VAL A 365 25.52 25.01 3.68
CA VAL A 365 26.02 26.33 3.26
C VAL A 365 26.82 26.22 1.97
N ARG A 366 27.75 25.26 1.88
CA ARG A 366 28.52 25.03 0.66
C ARG A 366 27.62 24.75 -0.53
N PHE A 367 26.57 23.94 -0.36
CA PHE A 367 25.62 23.66 -1.44
C PHE A 367 24.91 24.93 -1.90
N ALA A 368 24.39 25.74 -0.97
CA ALA A 368 23.75 27.02 -1.29
C ALA A 368 24.69 28.01 -2.03
N GLU A 369 25.94 28.12 -1.58
CA GLU A 369 26.98 28.94 -2.20
C GLU A 369 27.32 28.51 -3.63
N LEU A 370 27.22 27.22 -3.94
CA LEU A 370 27.54 26.71 -5.26
C LEU A 370 26.30 26.71 -6.19
N ALA A 371 25.10 26.53 -5.64
CA ALA A 371 23.89 26.33 -6.43
C ALA A 371 23.16 27.63 -6.80
N TYR A 372 23.36 28.76 -6.10
CA TYR A 372 22.54 29.97 -6.30
C TYR A 372 22.47 30.43 -7.77
N GLY A 373 23.62 30.54 -8.44
CA GLY A 373 23.68 31.01 -9.84
C GLY A 373 23.09 29.99 -10.83
N VAL A 374 23.20 28.70 -10.52
CA VAL A 374 22.63 27.62 -11.33
C VAL A 374 21.12 27.59 -11.18
N ALA A 375 20.61 27.72 -9.96
CA ALA A 375 19.19 27.71 -9.62
C ALA A 375 18.41 28.95 -10.11
N SER A 376 19.09 29.91 -10.78
CA SER A 376 18.54 31.23 -11.12
C SER A 376 18.08 32.03 -9.89
N LEU A 377 18.69 31.75 -8.74
CA LEU A 377 18.50 32.47 -7.49
C LEU A 377 19.56 33.54 -7.36
N ASP A 378 19.23 34.64 -6.69
CA ASP A 378 20.29 35.45 -6.12
C ASP A 378 20.94 34.72 -4.93
N ARG A 379 22.19 35.08 -4.65
CA ARG A 379 22.96 34.43 -3.58
C ARG A 379 22.31 34.64 -2.22
N GLU A 380 21.66 35.79 -2.02
CA GLU A 380 21.03 36.14 -0.75
C GLU A 380 19.81 35.26 -0.46
N GLU A 381 18.94 35.02 -1.44
CA GLU A 381 17.77 34.14 -1.34
C GLU A 381 18.20 32.69 -1.08
N ALA A 382 19.18 32.20 -1.83
CA ALA A 382 19.70 30.83 -1.68
C ALA A 382 20.28 30.61 -0.27
N LEU A 383 21.14 31.52 0.20
CA LEU A 383 21.76 31.44 1.52
C LEU A 383 20.75 31.69 2.64
N PHE A 384 19.84 32.64 2.48
CA PHE A 384 18.82 32.92 3.48
C PHE A 384 17.96 31.68 3.72
N GLY A 385 17.50 31.01 2.65
CA GLY A 385 16.75 29.76 2.76
C GLY A 385 17.52 28.66 3.51
N ALA A 386 18.80 28.46 3.16
CA ALA A 386 19.67 27.49 3.83
C ALA A 386 19.87 27.81 5.32
N LEU A 387 20.17 29.07 5.66
CA LEU A 387 20.46 29.49 7.04
C LEU A 387 19.20 29.58 7.90
N GLN A 388 18.04 29.87 7.33
CA GLN A 388 16.78 29.99 8.06
C GLN A 388 16.44 28.69 8.80
N GLY A 389 16.55 27.53 8.15
CA GLY A 389 16.31 26.24 8.81
C GLY A 389 17.29 25.98 9.95
N TRP A 390 18.56 26.31 9.75
CA TRP A 390 19.61 26.15 10.77
C TRP A 390 19.50 27.13 11.94
N SER A 391 18.84 28.29 11.77
CA SER A 391 18.66 29.27 12.84
C SER A 391 17.85 28.72 14.03
N VAL A 392 17.02 27.71 13.80
CA VAL A 392 16.25 27.03 14.85
C VAL A 392 17.05 25.93 15.52
N ILE A 393 17.95 25.27 14.78
CA ILE A 393 18.62 24.03 15.19
C ILE A 393 19.99 24.29 15.82
N ALA A 394 20.79 25.16 15.19
CA ALA A 394 22.13 25.53 15.63
C ALA A 394 22.37 27.04 15.40
N PRO A 395 21.65 27.92 16.14
CA PRO A 395 21.74 29.38 15.95
C PRO A 395 23.17 29.90 16.11
N GLU A 396 23.98 29.31 17.00
CA GLU A 396 25.38 29.69 17.19
C GLU A 396 26.25 29.42 15.96
N ARG A 397 25.97 28.38 15.17
CA ARG A 397 26.68 28.11 13.92
C ARG A 397 26.29 29.12 12.84
N VAL A 398 25.00 29.46 12.76
CA VAL A 398 24.53 30.52 11.86
C VAL A 398 25.18 31.85 12.22
N HIS A 399 25.21 32.23 13.50
CA HIS A 399 25.89 33.44 13.96
C HIS A 399 27.38 33.42 13.64
N SER A 400 28.08 32.33 13.97
CA SER A 400 29.51 32.20 13.66
C SER A 400 29.78 32.28 12.15
N TYR A 401 28.91 31.70 11.33
CA TYR A 401 29.00 31.79 9.87
C TYR A 401 28.84 33.24 9.41
N LEU A 402 27.78 33.92 9.85
CA LEU A 402 27.50 35.31 9.50
C LEU A 402 28.65 36.23 9.92
N ASP A 403 29.13 36.12 11.16
CA ASP A 403 30.26 36.89 11.70
C ASP A 403 31.55 36.65 10.90
N SER A 404 31.80 35.41 10.47
CA SER A 404 32.96 35.06 9.64
C SER A 404 32.81 35.50 8.18
N SER A 405 31.58 35.47 7.65
CA SER A 405 31.27 35.85 6.27
C SER A 405 31.35 37.36 6.06
N ASP A 406 30.97 38.13 7.08
CA ASP A 406 31.15 39.59 7.11
C ASP A 406 32.65 39.94 7.14
N ALA A 407 33.48 39.17 7.87
CA ALA A 407 34.94 39.31 7.89
C ALA A 407 35.63 38.87 6.58
N LEU A 408 35.06 37.90 5.86
CA LEU A 408 35.52 37.46 4.53
C LEU A 408 35.06 38.41 3.40
N SER A 409 33.96 39.13 3.60
CA SER A 409 33.47 40.13 2.65
C SER A 409 34.44 41.30 2.45
N GLU A 410 35.32 41.57 3.42
CA GLU A 410 36.30 42.66 3.33
C GLU A 410 37.72 42.17 2.92
N SER A 411 38.11 40.96 3.32
CA SER A 411 39.47 40.43 3.08
C SER A 411 39.61 39.53 1.85
N VAL A 412 38.57 38.77 1.48
CA VAL A 412 38.57 37.91 0.28
C VAL A 412 38.17 38.70 -0.97
N ARG A 413 37.29 39.73 -0.85
CA ARG A 413 37.01 40.65 -1.97
C ARG A 413 38.25 41.39 -2.46
N LEU A 414 39.22 41.71 -1.58
CA LEU A 414 40.48 42.36 -1.97
C LEU A 414 41.52 41.40 -2.56
N SER A 415 41.48 40.10 -2.23
CA SER A 415 42.48 39.13 -2.69
C SER A 415 42.05 38.33 -3.93
N SER A 416 40.76 38.10 -4.15
CA SER A 416 40.26 37.47 -5.39
C SER A 416 40.18 38.44 -6.58
N LEU A 417 40.06 39.75 -6.35
CA LEU A 417 40.19 40.78 -7.39
C LEU A 417 41.63 41.07 -7.80
N VAL A 418 42.62 40.75 -6.97
CA VAL A 418 44.05 40.97 -7.28
C VAL A 418 44.69 39.78 -7.97
N ASN A 419 44.15 38.56 -7.82
CA ASN A 419 44.73 37.34 -8.40
C ASN A 419 44.00 36.80 -9.65
N THR A 420 43.04 37.54 -10.22
CA THR A 420 42.40 37.19 -11.51
C THR A 420 42.76 38.17 -12.64
N VAL A 421 43.75 39.03 -12.41
CA VAL A 421 44.46 39.77 -13.45
C VAL A 421 45.95 39.51 -13.27
N TYR A 422 46.38 38.31 -13.66
CA TYR A 422 47.66 38.01 -14.34
C TYR A 422 47.64 36.58 -14.88
#